data_AF-A0A8J3Z6R9-F1
#
_entry.id   AF-A0A8J3Z6R9-F1
#
_cell.length_a   1.000
_cell.length_b   1.000
_cell.length_c   1.000
_cell.angle_alpha   90.00
_cell.angle_beta   90.00
_cell.angle_gamma   90.00
#
_symmetry.space_group_name_H-M   'P 1'
#
loop_
_entity.id
_entity.type
_entity.pdbx_description
1 polymer ?
#
loop_
_entity_poly.entity_id
_entity_poly.type
_entity_poly.pdbx_seq_one_letter_code
_entity_poly.pdbx_strand_id
1 'polypeptide(L)'
;MPRQGLTTDRVSAAAADLADEVGLQRLTVAAVARSFGVSDAALYVHVRSRDALIELVAVRAAAAFGDRLSLAVAGRAGREALTAFADAYRAFAVAHPGQYAATQRQLPPEVGLNSAGHRKLIDLSYATLRGYGLDEPDLTDAVRFVRSTLHGFANLEASDGFGHPRDLDASWRALVAALHTTLSHWSTEK
;
A
#
# COMPACT_ATOMS: atom_id res chain seq x y z
N MET A 1 -34.64 8.70 11.85
CA MET A 1 -33.79 8.62 10.65
C MET A 1 -33.62 7.16 10.26
N PRO A 2 -33.78 6.78 8.99
CA PRO A 2 -33.66 5.37 8.61
C PRO A 2 -32.24 4.92 8.91
N ARG A 3 -32.08 3.81 9.63
CA ARG A 3 -30.77 3.23 9.98
C ARG A 3 -30.03 3.00 8.67
N GLN A 4 -29.09 3.88 8.37
CA GLN A 4 -28.21 3.78 7.21
C GLN A 4 -27.52 2.42 7.31
N GLY A 5 -27.92 1.47 6.48
CA GLY A 5 -27.62 0.05 6.67
C GLY A 5 -26.13 -0.21 6.87
N LEU A 6 -25.81 -0.98 7.91
CA LEU A 6 -24.47 -1.48 8.15
C LEU A 6 -24.20 -2.56 7.10
N THR A 7 -23.14 -2.40 6.32
CA THR A 7 -22.71 -3.37 5.29
C THR A 7 -21.21 -3.59 5.42
N THR A 8 -20.72 -4.75 4.96
CA THR A 8 -19.28 -5.06 5.02
C THR A 8 -18.44 -4.01 4.28
N ASP A 9 -18.92 -3.50 3.15
CA ASP A 9 -18.24 -2.42 2.42
C ASP A 9 -18.13 -1.15 3.27
N ARG A 10 -19.24 -0.68 3.86
CA ARG A 10 -19.22 0.53 4.72
C ARG A 10 -18.35 0.34 5.96
N VAL A 11 -18.41 -0.84 6.57
CA VAL A 11 -17.55 -1.20 7.70
C VAL A 11 -16.08 -1.16 7.28
N SER A 12 -15.73 -1.73 6.13
CA SER A 12 -14.35 -1.70 5.62
C SER A 12 -13.86 -0.29 5.31
N ALA A 13 -14.73 0.59 4.80
CA ALA A 13 -14.42 1.98 4.51
C ALA A 13 -14.15 2.78 5.79
N ALA A 14 -15.09 2.75 6.74
CA ALA A 14 -14.93 3.45 8.02
C ALA A 14 -13.74 2.91 8.84
N ALA A 15 -13.45 1.61 8.74
CA ALA A 15 -12.29 1.01 9.38
C ALA A 15 -10.96 1.45 8.73
N ALA A 16 -10.95 1.65 7.42
CA ALA A 16 -9.80 2.17 6.68
C ALA A 16 -9.51 3.63 7.06
N ASP A 17 -10.54 4.48 7.07
CA ASP A 17 -10.43 5.88 7.50
C ASP A 17 -9.96 5.98 8.95
N LEU A 18 -10.58 5.19 9.85
CA LEU A 18 -10.18 5.15 11.25
C LEU A 18 -8.75 4.62 11.43
N ALA A 19 -8.31 3.67 10.61
CA ALA A 19 -6.93 3.18 10.68
C ALA A 19 -5.91 4.28 10.34
N ASP A 20 -6.21 5.20 9.44
CA ASP A 20 -5.33 6.34 9.14
C ASP A 20 -5.30 7.34 10.31
N GLU A 21 -6.43 7.57 10.98
CA GLU A 21 -6.52 8.49 12.12
C GLU A 21 -5.82 7.95 13.38
N VAL A 22 -6.13 6.70 13.75
CA VAL A 22 -5.68 6.12 15.02
C VAL A 22 -4.55 5.11 14.83
N GLY A 23 -4.08 4.86 13.62
CA GLY A 23 -3.10 3.82 13.33
C GLY A 23 -3.69 2.41 13.38
N LEU A 24 -3.25 1.55 12.47
CA LEU A 24 -3.77 0.19 12.30
C LEU A 24 -3.73 -0.65 13.59
N GLN A 25 -2.69 -0.48 14.41
CA GLN A 25 -2.55 -1.26 15.65
C GLN A 25 -3.64 -0.95 16.67
N ARG A 26 -4.14 0.29 16.72
CA ARG A 26 -5.20 0.72 17.64
C ARG A 26 -6.61 0.52 17.07
N LEU A 27 -6.73 0.04 15.83
CA LEU A 27 -8.01 -0.28 15.22
C LEU A 27 -8.71 -1.43 15.99
N THR A 28 -9.96 -1.19 16.38
CA THR A 28 -10.80 -2.19 17.08
C THR A 28 -12.22 -2.19 16.52
N VAL A 29 -12.89 -3.35 16.60
CA VAL A 29 -14.31 -3.51 16.23
C VAL A 29 -15.18 -2.50 17.00
N ALA A 30 -14.92 -2.33 18.30
CA ALA A 30 -15.65 -1.38 19.15
C ALA A 30 -15.47 0.07 18.69
N ALA A 31 -14.27 0.46 18.26
CA ALA A 31 -14.04 1.82 17.76
C ALA A 31 -14.81 2.10 16.45
N VAL A 32 -14.89 1.11 15.56
CA VAL A 32 -15.72 1.22 14.35
C VAL A 32 -17.21 1.20 14.68
N ALA A 33 -17.67 0.38 15.64
CA ALA A 33 -19.07 0.40 16.08
C ALA A 33 -19.49 1.77 16.62
N ARG A 34 -18.61 2.41 17.40
CA ARG A 34 -18.83 3.78 17.88
C ARG A 34 -18.93 4.80 16.75
N SER A 35 -18.13 4.69 15.68
CA SER A 35 -18.22 5.63 14.56
C SER A 35 -19.54 5.52 13.79
N PHE A 36 -20.21 4.37 13.84
CA PHE A 36 -21.56 4.17 13.30
C PHE A 36 -22.70 4.44 14.29
N GLY A 37 -22.40 4.73 15.56
CA GLY A 37 -23.42 4.89 16.60
C GLY A 37 -24.22 3.62 16.89
N VAL A 38 -23.62 2.44 16.69
CA VAL A 38 -24.23 1.13 16.91
C VAL A 38 -23.53 0.36 18.03
N SER A 39 -24.14 -0.73 18.51
CA SER A 39 -23.49 -1.64 19.45
C SER A 39 -22.42 -2.49 18.77
N ASP A 40 -21.42 -2.92 19.52
CA ASP A 40 -20.38 -3.85 19.05
C ASP A 40 -21.01 -5.12 18.44
N ALA A 41 -22.07 -5.65 19.07
CA ALA A 41 -22.81 -6.81 18.61
C ALA A 41 -23.37 -6.64 17.18
N ALA A 42 -23.80 -5.43 16.80
CA ALA A 42 -24.26 -5.16 15.45
C ALA A 42 -23.11 -5.24 14.43
N LEU A 43 -21.89 -4.83 14.80
CA LEU A 43 -20.72 -4.90 13.92
C LEU A 43 -20.22 -6.34 13.74
N TYR A 44 -20.32 -7.17 14.78
CA TYR A 44 -19.91 -8.58 14.70
C TYR A 44 -20.70 -9.42 13.70
N VAL A 45 -21.90 -8.97 13.30
CA VAL A 45 -22.66 -9.58 12.18
C VAL A 45 -21.92 -9.45 10.85
N HIS A 46 -21.11 -8.39 10.68
CA HIS A 46 -20.36 -8.13 9.45
C HIS A 46 -18.89 -8.56 9.54
N VAL A 47 -18.32 -8.56 10.74
CA VAL A 47 -16.90 -8.83 10.94
C VAL A 47 -16.68 -9.70 12.18
N ARG A 48 -16.14 -10.91 11.97
CA ARG A 48 -16.06 -11.94 13.01
C ARG A 48 -14.98 -11.67 14.07
N SER A 49 -13.99 -10.84 13.78
CA SER A 49 -12.86 -10.54 14.68
C SER A 49 -12.14 -9.25 14.28
N ARG A 50 -11.24 -8.76 15.14
CA ARG A 50 -10.33 -7.66 14.78
C ARG A 50 -9.45 -8.01 13.58
N ASP A 51 -8.97 -9.25 13.48
CA ASP A 51 -8.13 -9.66 12.37
C ASP A 51 -8.93 -9.69 11.06
N ALA A 52 -10.17 -10.18 11.08
CA ALA A 52 -11.06 -10.10 9.92
C ALA A 52 -11.36 -8.64 9.52
N LEU A 53 -11.40 -7.71 10.47
CA LEU A 53 -11.52 -6.28 10.18
C LEU A 53 -10.28 -5.75 9.43
N ILE A 54 -9.09 -6.11 9.91
CA ILE A 54 -7.82 -5.72 9.31
C ILE A 54 -7.67 -6.33 7.91
N GLU A 55 -8.10 -7.58 7.70
CA GLU A 55 -8.12 -8.23 6.38
C GLU A 55 -9.01 -7.46 5.39
N LEU A 56 -10.21 -7.03 5.82
CA LEU A 56 -11.10 -6.21 4.98
C LEU A 56 -10.46 -4.86 4.62
N VAL A 57 -9.82 -4.20 5.60
CA VAL A 57 -9.07 -2.96 5.35
C VAL A 57 -7.92 -3.20 4.38
N ALA A 58 -7.14 -4.27 4.54
CA ALA A 58 -6.03 -4.60 3.67
C ALA A 58 -6.48 -4.85 2.23
N VAL A 59 -7.55 -5.61 2.02
CA VAL A 59 -8.11 -5.88 0.68
C VAL A 59 -8.60 -4.59 0.02
N ARG A 60 -9.33 -3.74 0.77
CA ARG A 60 -9.80 -2.44 0.28
C ARG A 60 -8.65 -1.50 -0.06
N ALA A 61 -7.70 -1.36 0.85
CA ALA A 61 -6.53 -0.50 0.70
C ALA A 61 -5.67 -0.94 -0.49
N ALA A 62 -5.45 -2.25 -0.67
CA ALA A 62 -4.69 -2.76 -1.81
C ALA A 62 -5.35 -2.45 -3.16
N ALA A 63 -6.69 -2.50 -3.24
CA ALA A 63 -7.41 -2.10 -4.45
C ALA A 63 -7.23 -0.60 -4.73
N ALA A 64 -7.48 0.25 -3.73
CA ALA A 64 -7.34 1.70 -3.84
C ALA A 64 -5.90 2.14 -4.13
N PHE A 65 -4.91 1.40 -3.63
CA PHE A 65 -3.51 1.63 -3.90
C PHE A 65 -3.14 1.22 -5.33
N GLY A 66 -3.56 0.02 -5.75
CA GLY A 66 -3.34 -0.47 -7.10
C GLY A 66 -3.96 0.42 -8.17
N ASP A 67 -5.12 1.01 -7.92
CA ASP A 67 -5.75 1.97 -8.83
C ASP A 67 -4.91 3.24 -9.01
N ARG A 68 -4.39 3.80 -7.91
CA ARG A 68 -3.50 4.97 -7.95
C ARG A 68 -2.20 4.68 -8.70
N LEU A 69 -1.55 3.55 -8.40
CA LEU A 69 -0.33 3.15 -9.11
C LEU A 69 -0.60 2.94 -10.60
N SER A 70 -1.70 2.26 -10.95
CA SER A 70 -2.08 2.00 -12.34
C SER A 70 -2.29 3.29 -13.13
N LEU A 71 -2.97 4.28 -12.54
CA LEU A 71 -3.17 5.59 -13.17
C LEU A 71 -1.82 6.33 -13.31
N ALA A 72 -0.97 6.23 -12.30
CA ALA A 72 0.34 6.88 -12.30
C ALA A 72 1.30 6.29 -13.34
N VAL A 73 1.19 5.02 -13.73
CA VAL A 73 2.11 4.45 -14.75
C VAL A 73 1.50 4.41 -16.16
N ALA A 74 0.22 4.73 -16.31
CA ALA A 74 -0.49 4.64 -17.59
C ALA A 74 0.21 5.47 -18.69
N GLY A 75 0.56 4.81 -19.80
CA GLY A 75 1.21 5.44 -20.96
C GLY A 75 2.69 5.79 -20.77
N ARG A 76 3.32 5.38 -19.66
CA ARG A 76 4.73 5.69 -19.33
C ARG A 76 5.60 4.45 -19.47
N ALA A 77 6.90 4.65 -19.69
CA ALA A 77 7.90 3.58 -19.72
C ALA A 77 9.24 4.00 -19.10
N GLY A 78 10.09 3.02 -18.79
CA GLY A 78 11.46 3.24 -18.29
C GLY A 78 11.52 4.15 -17.06
N ARG A 79 12.37 5.18 -17.12
CA ARG A 79 12.57 6.15 -16.03
C ARG A 79 11.30 6.88 -15.63
N GLU A 80 10.47 7.25 -16.61
CA GLU A 80 9.24 8.00 -16.34
C GLU A 80 8.23 7.13 -15.59
N ALA A 81 8.05 5.87 -16.01
CA ALA A 81 7.20 4.91 -15.32
C ALA A 81 7.69 4.64 -13.88
N LEU A 82 9.00 4.44 -13.70
CA LEU A 82 9.56 4.24 -12.36
C LEU A 82 9.32 5.46 -11.46
N THR A 83 9.54 6.67 -11.97
CA THR A 83 9.35 7.90 -11.21
C THR A 83 7.89 8.05 -10.79
N ALA A 84 6.96 7.90 -11.74
CA ALA A 84 5.54 8.04 -11.46
C ALA A 84 5.01 6.93 -10.53
N PHE A 85 5.50 5.70 -10.69
CA PHE A 85 5.21 4.59 -9.77
C PHE A 85 5.68 4.92 -8.34
N ALA A 86 6.94 5.36 -8.20
CA ALA A 86 7.52 5.72 -6.92
C ALA A 86 6.74 6.87 -6.26
N ASP A 87 6.49 7.95 -6.99
CA ASP A 87 5.78 9.13 -6.45
C ASP A 87 4.39 8.76 -5.94
N ALA A 88 3.63 7.97 -6.71
CA ALA A 88 2.32 7.48 -6.29
C ALA A 88 2.41 6.50 -5.10
N TYR A 89 3.47 5.69 -5.03
CA TYR A 89 3.76 4.83 -3.89
C TYR A 89 3.95 5.64 -2.60
N ARG A 90 4.86 6.62 -2.62
CA ARG A 90 5.14 7.51 -1.49
C ARG A 90 3.90 8.29 -1.09
N ALA A 91 3.21 8.90 -2.05
CA ALA A 91 2.01 9.68 -1.80
C ALA A 91 0.92 8.87 -1.09
N PHE A 92 0.68 7.62 -1.51
CA PHE A 92 -0.29 6.76 -0.84
C PHE A 92 0.14 6.39 0.59
N ALA A 93 1.39 6.00 0.78
CA ALA A 93 1.90 5.60 2.08
C ALA A 93 1.90 6.75 3.11
N VAL A 94 2.21 7.97 2.68
CA VAL A 94 2.21 9.17 3.54
C VAL A 94 0.79 9.66 3.81
N ALA A 95 -0.08 9.69 2.80
CA ALA A 95 -1.45 10.18 2.97
C ALA A 95 -2.36 9.19 3.74
N HIS A 96 -2.07 7.89 3.66
CA HIS A 96 -2.88 6.83 4.22
C HIS A 96 -2.04 5.81 5.01
N PRO A 97 -1.39 6.21 6.11
CA PRO A 97 -0.42 5.37 6.82
C PRO A 97 -1.05 4.10 7.43
N GLY A 98 -2.31 4.17 7.89
CA GLY A 98 -3.01 3.03 8.45
C GLY A 98 -3.45 2.02 7.39
N GLN A 99 -3.97 2.52 6.27
CA GLN A 99 -4.33 1.71 5.12
C GLN A 99 -3.08 1.06 4.50
N TYR A 100 -2.01 1.83 4.30
CA TYR A 100 -0.75 1.32 3.78
C TYR A 100 -0.14 0.25 4.71
N ALA A 101 -0.16 0.47 6.03
CA ALA A 101 0.26 -0.55 6.98
C ALA A 101 -0.57 -1.84 6.84
N ALA A 102 -1.86 -1.74 6.53
CA ALA A 102 -2.72 -2.90 6.32
C ALA A 102 -2.31 -3.69 5.08
N THR A 103 -1.89 -3.03 3.98
CA THR A 103 -1.40 -3.73 2.79
C THR A 103 -0.05 -4.43 3.00
N GLN A 104 0.70 -4.09 4.06
CA GLN A 104 1.95 -4.77 4.41
C GLN A 104 1.73 -6.03 5.27
N ARG A 105 0.50 -6.25 5.77
CA ARG A 105 0.20 -7.43 6.58
C ARG A 105 0.24 -8.69 5.73
N GLN A 106 0.83 -9.74 6.30
CA GLN A 106 0.64 -11.08 5.75
C GLN A 106 -0.82 -11.49 5.95
N LEU A 107 -1.51 -11.71 4.83
CA LEU A 107 -2.87 -12.23 4.83
C LEU A 107 -2.86 -13.76 4.80
N PRO A 108 -3.90 -14.41 5.33
CA PRO A 108 -4.13 -15.83 5.06
C PRO A 108 -4.15 -16.10 3.54
N PRO A 109 -3.56 -17.20 3.06
CA PRO A 109 -3.47 -17.49 1.62
C PRO A 109 -4.82 -17.40 0.89
N GLU A 110 -5.88 -17.90 1.50
CA GLU A 110 -7.25 -17.88 0.97
C GLU A 110 -7.80 -16.45 0.79
N VAL A 111 -7.34 -15.47 1.57
CA VAL A 111 -7.73 -14.07 1.40
C VAL A 111 -6.80 -13.39 0.40
N GLY A 112 -5.47 -13.57 0.56
CA GLY A 112 -4.46 -12.93 -0.27
C GLY A 112 -4.55 -13.33 -1.74
N LEU A 113 -4.66 -14.63 -2.03
CA LEU A 113 -4.73 -15.16 -3.40
C LEU A 113 -6.01 -14.69 -4.14
N ASN A 114 -7.09 -14.46 -3.41
CA ASN A 114 -8.36 -14.01 -3.98
C ASN A 114 -8.46 -12.47 -4.07
N SER A 115 -7.54 -11.73 -3.46
CA SER A 115 -7.53 -10.26 -3.51
C SER A 115 -7.05 -9.74 -4.86
N ALA A 116 -7.97 -9.20 -5.66
CA ALA A 116 -7.63 -8.54 -6.93
C ALA A 116 -6.69 -7.34 -6.73
N GLY A 117 -6.84 -6.59 -5.63
CA GLY A 117 -5.97 -5.46 -5.30
C GLY A 117 -4.51 -5.88 -5.08
N HIS A 118 -4.26 -6.91 -4.25
CA HIS A 118 -2.89 -7.40 -4.02
C HIS A 118 -2.25 -7.95 -5.29
N ARG A 119 -3.01 -8.72 -6.08
CA ARG A 119 -2.54 -9.18 -7.39
C ARG A 119 -2.14 -8.01 -8.29
N LYS A 120 -3.00 -6.98 -8.39
CA LYS A 120 -2.71 -5.77 -9.16
C LYS A 120 -1.44 -5.06 -8.69
N LEU A 121 -1.19 -4.96 -7.37
CA LEU A 121 0.04 -4.37 -6.83
C LEU A 121 1.29 -5.16 -7.25
N ILE A 122 1.22 -6.49 -7.20
CA ILE A 122 2.31 -7.37 -7.66
C ILE A 122 2.52 -7.17 -9.15
N ASP A 123 1.47 -7.30 -9.96
CA ASP A 123 1.53 -7.20 -11.42
C ASP A 123 2.10 -5.86 -11.88
N LEU A 124 1.68 -4.74 -11.27
CA LEU A 124 2.19 -3.41 -11.57
C LEU A 124 3.67 -3.26 -11.22
N SER A 125 4.12 -3.85 -10.11
CA SER A 125 5.53 -3.83 -9.70
C SER A 125 6.39 -4.55 -10.74
N TYR A 126 6.00 -5.77 -11.14
CA TYR A 126 6.69 -6.52 -12.19
C TYR A 126 6.62 -5.81 -13.55
N ALA A 127 5.46 -5.31 -13.96
CA ALA A 127 5.29 -4.63 -15.24
C ALA A 127 6.15 -3.37 -15.36
N THR A 128 6.24 -2.59 -14.29
CA THR A 128 7.09 -1.37 -14.25
C THR A 128 8.56 -1.72 -14.46
N LEU A 129 9.04 -2.82 -13.87
CA LEU A 129 10.45 -3.19 -13.93
C LEU A 129 10.84 -3.99 -15.18
N ARG A 130 9.89 -4.66 -15.87
CA ARG A 130 10.16 -5.27 -17.18
C ARG A 130 10.68 -4.29 -18.22
N GLY A 131 10.36 -3.00 -18.09
CA GLY A 131 10.90 -1.93 -18.95
C GLY A 131 12.43 -1.77 -18.88
N TYR A 132 13.11 -2.42 -17.93
CA TYR A 132 14.56 -2.45 -17.80
C TYR A 132 15.21 -3.69 -18.46
N GLY A 133 14.43 -4.56 -19.11
CA GLY A 133 14.96 -5.76 -19.78
C GLY A 133 15.44 -6.84 -18.80
N LEU A 134 14.84 -6.91 -17.61
CA LEU A 134 15.15 -7.90 -16.58
C LEU A 134 14.29 -9.15 -16.75
N ASP A 135 14.92 -10.32 -16.66
CA ASP A 135 14.29 -11.64 -16.65
C ASP A 135 14.43 -12.31 -15.28
N GLU A 136 13.76 -13.42 -15.03
CA GLU A 136 13.94 -14.17 -13.77
C GLU A 136 15.33 -14.84 -13.71
N PRO A 137 16.00 -14.87 -12.54
CA PRO A 137 15.51 -14.44 -11.22
C PRO A 137 15.70 -12.93 -10.92
N ASP A 138 16.48 -12.23 -11.75
CA ASP A 138 16.85 -10.81 -11.54
C ASP A 138 15.64 -9.88 -11.43
N LEU A 139 14.57 -10.14 -12.18
CA LEU A 139 13.33 -9.37 -12.12
C LEU A 139 12.71 -9.41 -10.73
N THR A 140 12.65 -10.58 -10.09
CA THR A 140 12.11 -10.72 -8.73
C THR A 140 13.00 -10.00 -7.71
N ASP A 141 14.31 -10.09 -7.85
CA ASP A 141 15.25 -9.41 -6.95
C ASP A 141 15.20 -7.88 -7.12
N ALA A 142 15.05 -7.39 -8.35
CA ALA A 142 14.81 -5.98 -8.63
C ALA A 142 13.47 -5.48 -8.05
N VAL A 143 12.39 -6.27 -8.16
CA VAL A 143 11.10 -5.94 -7.53
C VAL A 143 11.25 -5.82 -6.01
N ARG A 144 11.97 -6.76 -5.38
CA ARG A 144 12.23 -6.72 -3.93
C ARG A 144 13.11 -5.54 -3.54
N PHE A 145 14.14 -5.24 -4.31
CA PHE A 145 15.02 -4.09 -4.10
C PHE A 145 14.21 -2.79 -4.13
N VAL A 146 13.50 -2.51 -5.22
CA VAL A 146 12.68 -1.30 -5.38
C VAL A 146 11.63 -1.21 -4.28
N ARG A 147 10.85 -2.26 -4.05
CA ARG A 147 9.80 -2.26 -3.02
C ARG A 147 10.37 -1.95 -1.64
N SER A 148 11.50 -2.56 -1.27
CA SER A 148 12.11 -2.38 0.05
C SER A 148 12.65 -0.96 0.22
N THR A 149 13.27 -0.40 -0.81
CA THR A 149 13.77 0.98 -0.80
C THR A 149 12.62 1.99 -0.69
N LEU A 150 11.56 1.86 -1.49
CA LEU A 150 10.40 2.77 -1.44
C LEU A 150 9.65 2.64 -0.10
N HIS A 151 9.44 1.41 0.38
CA HIS A 151 8.84 1.14 1.68
C HIS A 151 9.62 1.80 2.81
N GLY A 152 10.95 1.60 2.84
CA GLY A 152 11.81 2.16 3.88
C GLY A 152 11.72 3.69 3.94
N PHE A 153 11.83 4.36 2.80
CA PHE A 153 11.73 5.82 2.77
C PHE A 153 10.33 6.32 3.18
N ALA A 154 9.28 5.79 2.57
CA ALA A 154 7.92 6.26 2.82
C ALA A 154 7.44 5.96 4.25
N ASN A 155 7.85 4.82 4.82
CA ASN A 155 7.53 4.47 6.20
C ASN A 155 8.27 5.36 7.21
N LEU A 156 9.55 5.69 6.95
CA LEU A 156 10.30 6.64 7.77
C LEU A 156 9.69 8.04 7.68
N GLU A 157 9.31 8.50 6.49
CA GLU A 157 8.66 9.79 6.30
C GLU A 157 7.32 9.88 7.03
N ALA A 158 6.45 8.87 6.88
CA ALA A 158 5.14 8.84 7.52
C ALA A 158 5.21 8.82 9.07
N SER A 159 6.38 8.51 9.64
CA SER A 159 6.62 8.53 11.08
C SER A 159 7.53 9.69 11.53
N ASP A 160 7.72 10.73 10.72
CA ASP A 160 8.64 11.85 10.97
C ASP A 160 10.07 11.40 11.33
N GLY A 161 10.52 10.28 10.76
CA GLY A 161 11.78 9.61 11.06
C GLY A 161 13.03 10.27 10.49
N PHE A 162 12.88 11.35 9.70
CA PHE A 162 13.99 12.09 9.11
C PHE A 162 14.30 13.35 9.93
N GLY A 163 15.36 13.31 10.74
CA GLY A 163 15.78 14.44 11.59
C GLY A 163 16.74 15.45 10.94
N HIS A 164 17.24 15.20 9.72
CA HIS A 164 18.18 16.09 9.03
C HIS A 164 17.42 17.23 8.31
N PRO A 165 17.90 18.50 8.31
CA PRO A 165 17.19 19.64 7.72
C PRO A 165 17.13 19.67 6.19
N ARG A 166 17.53 18.58 5.52
CA ARG A 166 17.55 18.52 4.06
C ARG A 166 16.13 18.30 3.59
N ASP A 167 15.72 19.03 2.55
CA ASP A 167 14.45 18.82 1.87
C ASP A 167 14.23 17.34 1.50
N LEU A 168 13.10 16.78 1.93
CA LEU A 168 12.74 15.39 1.68
C LEU A 168 12.52 15.14 0.20
N ASP A 169 11.98 16.10 -0.55
CA ASP A 169 11.74 15.95 -1.99
C ASP A 169 13.05 15.91 -2.78
N ALA A 170 14.08 16.63 -2.33
CA ALA A 170 15.43 16.51 -2.88
C ALA A 170 16.04 15.12 -2.62
N SER A 171 15.85 14.56 -1.41
CA SER A 171 16.33 13.22 -1.06
C SER A 171 15.58 12.11 -1.81
N TRP A 172 14.27 12.29 -1.97
CA TRP A 172 13.40 11.40 -2.74
C TRP A 172 13.79 11.33 -4.21
N ARG A 173 13.97 12.49 -4.87
CA ARG A 173 14.41 12.53 -6.28
C ARG A 173 15.79 11.87 -6.47
N ALA A 174 16.71 12.06 -5.52
CA ALA A 174 18.01 11.39 -5.55
C ALA A 174 17.87 9.87 -5.41
N LEU A 175 17.00 9.39 -4.52
CA LEU A 175 16.70 7.96 -4.34
C LEU A 175 16.12 7.34 -5.60
N VAL A 176 15.11 7.97 -6.23
CA VAL A 176 14.50 7.47 -7.48
C VAL A 176 15.51 7.47 -8.62
N ALA A 177 16.37 8.50 -8.72
CA ALA A 177 17.44 8.53 -9.70
C ALA A 177 18.47 7.40 -9.48
N ALA A 178 18.82 7.11 -8.23
CA ALA A 178 19.71 6.00 -7.90
C ALA A 178 19.08 4.64 -8.25
N LEU A 179 17.79 4.43 -7.94
CA LEU A 179 17.06 3.23 -8.35
C LEU A 179 17.09 3.05 -9.88
N HIS A 180 16.81 4.12 -10.64
CA HIS A 180 16.87 4.08 -12.09
C HIS A 180 18.25 3.65 -12.60
N THR A 181 19.31 4.28 -12.10
CA THR A 181 20.69 3.93 -12.48
C THR A 181 21.01 2.47 -12.15
N THR A 182 20.69 2.00 -10.95
CA THR A 182 20.93 0.61 -10.55
C THR A 182 20.17 -0.38 -11.46
N LEU A 183 18.90 -0.11 -11.75
CA LEU A 183 18.09 -0.97 -12.62
C LEU A 183 18.60 -0.99 -14.07
N SER A 184 19.11 0.14 -14.59
CA SER A 184 19.71 0.23 -15.92
C SER A 184 21.07 -0.47 -16.04
N HIS A 185 21.72 -0.75 -14.91
CA HIS A 185 23.03 -1.40 -14.84
C HIS A 185 22.98 -2.65 -13.96
N TRP A 186 21.84 -3.34 -13.92
CA TRP A 186 21.64 -4.51 -13.07
C TRP A 186 22.71 -5.57 -13.39
N SER A 187 23.48 -5.96 -12.38
CA SER A 187 24.51 -6.97 -12.55
C SER A 187 23.84 -8.34 -12.56
N THR A 188 23.72 -8.94 -13.73
CA THR A 188 23.34 -10.34 -13.86
C THR A 188 24.52 -11.19 -13.38
N GLU A 189 24.42 -11.84 -12.23
CA GLU A 189 25.34 -12.95 -11.92
C GLU A 189 25.12 -14.03 -12.99
N LYS A 190 26.17 -14.38 -13.74
CA LYS A 190 26.14 -15.48 -14.71
C LYS A 190 26.38 -16.82 -14.04
#